data_AF-E6YGZ1-F1
#
_entry.id   AF-E6YGZ1-F1
#
_cell.length_a   1.000
_cell.length_b   1.000
_cell.length_c   1.000
_cell.angle_alpha   90.00
_cell.angle_beta   90.00
_cell.angle_gamma   90.00
#
_symmetry.space_group_name_H-M   'P 1'
#
loop_
_entity.id
_entity.type
_entity.pdbx_description
1 polymer ?
#
loop_
_entity_poly.entity_id
_entity_poly.type
_entity_poly.pdbx_seq_one_letter_code
_entity_poly.pdbx_strand_id
1 'polypeptide(L)'
;MSVTQYDDENITLKTKILNNNLIGRDWAMTKLTAAIKGLSEVVDYESNVLENHGVPDYEEINLRKTRGLRDLNKSMNDVKRYMDQDIEAEIQPLLTSLQDKLNRNSELLRIHLEAVRDLSRIMQVAARAEETDGTYDPVLVNAGRFK
;
A
#
# COMPACT_ATOMS: atom_id res chain seq x y z
N MET A 1 47.02 42.81 8.18
CA MET A 1 46.05 41.74 8.50
C MET A 1 46.72 40.42 8.18
N SER A 2 46.81 39.53 9.16
CA SER A 2 47.71 38.37 9.17
C SER A 2 47.12 37.20 8.39
N VAL A 3 47.94 36.52 7.60
CA VAL A 3 47.59 35.31 6.80
C VAL A 3 46.93 34.24 7.66
N THR A 4 47.28 34.16 8.95
CA THR A 4 46.71 33.20 9.92
C THR A 4 45.22 33.40 10.22
N GLN A 5 44.68 34.61 10.14
CA GLN A 5 43.24 34.85 10.40
C GLN A 5 42.34 34.37 9.26
N TYR A 6 42.85 34.39 8.02
CA TYR A 6 42.07 33.99 6.84
C TYR A 6 41.88 32.47 6.76
N ASP A 7 42.88 31.71 7.21
CA ASP A 7 42.84 30.24 7.22
C ASP A 7 41.87 29.69 8.30
N ASP A 8 41.85 30.31 9.48
CA ASP A 8 40.95 29.92 10.59
C ASP A 8 39.46 30.18 10.26
N GLU A 9 39.15 31.28 9.57
CA GLU A 9 37.79 31.59 9.10
C GLU A 9 37.34 30.58 8.04
N ASN A 10 38.22 30.16 7.13
CA ASN A 10 37.88 29.18 6.09
C ASN A 10 37.57 27.79 6.67
N ILE A 11 38.37 27.34 7.64
CA ILE A 11 38.15 26.07 8.35
C ILE A 11 36.81 26.10 9.11
N THR A 12 36.50 27.21 9.78
CA THR A 12 35.24 27.39 10.52
C THR A 12 34.01 27.37 9.60
N LEU A 13 34.11 28.01 8.43
CA LEU A 13 33.04 27.98 7.43
C LEU A 13 32.85 26.58 6.83
N LYS A 14 33.94 25.89 6.49
CA LYS A 14 33.91 24.53 5.93
C LYS A 14 33.31 23.52 6.90
N THR A 15 33.67 23.60 8.18
CA THR A 15 33.11 22.73 9.24
C THR A 15 31.62 23.00 9.48
N LYS A 16 31.19 24.27 9.50
CA LYS A 16 29.77 24.64 9.61
C LYS A 16 28.92 24.11 8.45
N ILE A 17 29.44 24.19 7.22
CA ILE A 17 28.77 23.65 6.02
C ILE A 17 28.65 22.13 6.10
N LEU A 18 29.72 21.43 6.49
CA LEU A 18 29.70 19.97 6.67
C LEU A 18 28.65 19.56 7.70
N ASN A 19 28.62 20.21 8.86
CA ASN A 19 27.66 19.92 9.92
C ASN A 19 26.21 20.16 9.48
N ASN A 20 25.95 21.25 8.75
CA ASN A 20 24.61 21.53 8.23
C ASN A 20 24.14 20.48 7.21
N ASN A 21 25.05 19.98 6.36
CA ASN A 21 24.74 18.91 5.42
C ASN A 21 24.50 17.57 6.12
N LEU A 22 25.23 17.25 7.19
CA LEU A 22 25.00 16.05 7.99
C LEU A 22 23.64 16.09 8.69
N ILE A 23 23.28 17.21 9.32
CA ILE A 23 21.96 17.40 9.94
C ILE A 23 20.84 17.31 8.87
N GLY A 24 21.06 17.90 7.70
CA GLY A 24 20.13 17.83 6.58
C GLY A 24 19.90 16.41 6.06
N ARG A 25 20.98 15.62 5.98
CA ARG A 25 20.97 14.19 5.61
C ARG A 25 20.17 13.37 6.63
N ASP A 26 20.50 13.48 7.92
CA ASP A 26 19.83 12.72 8.98
C ASP A 26 18.33 13.03 9.05
N TRP A 27 17.96 14.29 8.87
CA TRP A 27 16.57 14.70 8.82
C TRP A 27 15.84 14.15 7.58
N ALA A 28 16.48 14.16 6.42
CA ALA A 28 15.92 13.59 5.20
C ALA A 28 15.70 12.08 5.35
N MET A 29 16.69 11.37 5.90
CA MET A 29 16.61 9.94 6.20
C MET A 29 15.50 9.61 7.20
N THR A 30 15.43 10.34 8.30
CA THR A 30 14.37 10.16 9.31
C THR A 30 12.98 10.28 8.70
N LYS A 31 12.76 11.29 7.84
CA LYS A 31 11.48 11.47 7.14
C LYS A 31 11.17 10.32 6.19
N LEU A 32 12.16 9.85 5.44
CA LEU A 32 11.99 8.73 4.51
C LEU A 32 11.61 7.45 5.26
N THR A 33 12.36 7.11 6.32
CA THR A 33 12.09 5.94 7.15
C THR A 33 10.71 6.02 7.79
N ALA A 34 10.30 7.19 8.29
CA ALA A 34 8.96 7.40 8.84
C ALA A 34 7.86 7.20 7.78
N ALA A 35 8.05 7.70 6.56
CA ALA A 35 7.09 7.52 5.47
C ALA A 35 6.97 6.05 5.04
N ILE A 36 8.10 5.35 4.90
CA ILE A 36 8.12 3.91 4.58
C ILE A 36 7.40 3.11 5.67
N LYS A 37 7.71 3.38 6.95
CA LYS A 37 7.11 2.68 8.07
C LYS A 37 5.60 2.92 8.15
N GLY A 38 5.16 4.17 8.05
CA GLY A 38 3.74 4.51 8.09
C GLY A 38 2.96 3.86 6.93
N LEU A 39 3.52 3.85 5.72
CA LEU A 39 2.89 3.16 4.59
C LEU A 39 2.86 1.63 4.80
N SER A 40 3.94 1.06 5.33
CA SER A 40 4.01 -0.37 5.65
C SER A 40 2.94 -0.79 6.66
N GLU A 41 2.75 0.00 7.73
CA GLU A 41 1.75 -0.28 8.77
C GLU A 41 0.32 -0.28 8.21
N VAL A 42 0.01 0.62 7.27
CA VAL A 42 -1.30 0.67 6.61
C VAL A 42 -1.51 -0.57 5.73
N VAL A 43 -0.48 -0.99 5.01
CA VAL A 43 -0.53 -2.21 4.16
C VAL A 43 -0.66 -3.47 5.01
N ASP A 44 0.06 -3.54 6.13
CA ASP A 44 -0.03 -4.65 7.09
C ASP A 44 -1.42 -4.72 7.72
N TYR A 45 -1.99 -3.57 8.11
CA TYR A 45 -3.35 -3.50 8.63
C TYR A 45 -4.38 -4.06 7.63
N GLU A 46 -4.35 -3.60 6.38
CA GLU A 46 -5.26 -4.11 5.36
C GLU A 46 -5.07 -5.61 5.11
N SER A 47 -3.82 -6.07 5.02
CA SER A 47 -3.51 -7.50 4.82
C SER A 47 -4.04 -8.35 5.97
N ASN A 48 -3.87 -7.91 7.21
CA ASN A 48 -4.42 -8.58 8.39
C ASN A 48 -5.95 -8.62 8.37
N VAL A 49 -6.62 -7.53 7.97
CA VAL A 49 -8.09 -7.52 7.88
C VAL A 49 -8.58 -8.48 6.80
N LEU A 50 -7.93 -8.50 5.63
CA LEU A 50 -8.25 -9.41 4.53
C LEU A 50 -8.05 -10.88 4.93
N GLU A 51 -6.92 -11.22 5.56
CA GLU A 51 -6.64 -12.57 6.04
C GLU A 51 -7.66 -13.06 7.10
N ASN A 52 -8.14 -12.15 7.95
CA ASN A 52 -9.17 -12.44 8.94
C ASN A 52 -10.60 -12.41 8.38
N HIS A 53 -10.77 -12.30 7.05
CA HIS A 53 -12.07 -12.20 6.36
C HIS A 53 -12.92 -11.02 6.86
N GLY A 54 -12.27 -9.98 7.40
CA GLY A 54 -12.92 -8.75 7.81
C GLY A 54 -13.27 -7.88 6.61
N VAL A 55 -14.12 -6.87 6.84
CA VAL A 55 -14.42 -5.83 5.84
C VAL A 55 -13.57 -4.60 6.19
N PRO A 56 -12.52 -4.30 5.41
CA PRO A 56 -11.72 -3.10 5.63
C PRO A 56 -12.55 -1.84 5.37
N ASP A 57 -12.30 -0.77 6.12
CA ASP A 57 -12.69 0.57 5.69
C ASP A 57 -11.79 1.00 4.53
N TYR A 58 -12.22 0.67 3.31
CA TYR A 58 -11.46 0.96 2.09
C TYR A 58 -11.27 2.46 1.86
N GLU A 59 -12.19 3.32 2.34
CA GLU A 59 -12.06 4.76 2.16
C GLU A 59 -10.93 5.30 3.04
N GLU A 60 -10.93 4.93 4.32
CA GLU A 60 -9.88 5.31 5.25
C GLU A 60 -8.50 4.75 4.83
N ILE A 61 -8.45 3.47 4.44
CA ILE A 61 -7.21 2.83 3.99
C ILE A 61 -6.68 3.49 2.73
N ASN A 62 -7.54 3.79 1.74
CA ASN A 62 -7.11 4.42 0.50
C ASN A 62 -6.60 5.86 0.74
N LEU A 63 -7.23 6.61 1.63
CA LEU A 63 -6.76 7.93 2.05
C LEU A 63 -5.38 7.85 2.71
N ARG A 64 -5.18 6.88 3.63
CA ARG A 64 -3.89 6.66 4.30
C ARG A 64 -2.80 6.21 3.32
N LYS A 65 -3.09 5.30 2.39
CA LYS A 65 -2.18 4.88 1.30
C LYS A 65 -1.79 6.05 0.40
N THR A 66 -2.77 6.86 -0.02
CA THR A 66 -2.52 8.04 -0.87
C THR A 66 -1.63 9.08 -0.18
N ARG A 67 -1.89 9.34 1.11
CA ARG A 67 -1.03 10.22 1.92
C ARG A 67 0.37 9.64 2.08
N GLY A 68 0.48 8.37 2.46
CA GLY A 68 1.75 7.68 2.64
C GLY A 68 2.61 7.66 1.36
N LEU A 69 2.01 7.41 0.19
CA LEU A 69 2.71 7.48 -1.09
C LEU A 69 3.20 8.89 -1.43
N ARG A 70 2.41 9.93 -1.11
CA ARG A 70 2.83 11.32 -1.30
C ARG A 70 4.03 11.64 -0.39
N ASP A 71 3.97 11.26 0.86
CA ASP A 71 5.04 11.52 1.84
C ASP A 71 6.31 10.73 1.51
N LEU A 72 6.17 9.49 1.02
CA LEU A 72 7.26 8.68 0.50
C LEU A 72 7.93 9.36 -0.71
N ASN A 73 7.14 9.77 -1.71
CA ASN A 73 7.68 10.45 -2.89
C ASN A 73 8.38 11.77 -2.54
N LYS A 74 7.84 12.53 -1.59
CA LYS A 74 8.44 13.78 -1.13
C LYS A 74 9.75 13.53 -0.39
N SER A 75 9.77 12.59 0.56
CA SER A 75 10.97 12.26 1.34
C SER A 75 12.08 11.64 0.48
N MET A 76 11.73 10.83 -0.53
CA MET A 76 12.69 10.29 -1.49
C MET A 76 13.38 11.40 -2.30
N ASN A 77 12.63 12.43 -2.71
CA ASN A 77 13.20 13.60 -3.37
C ASN A 77 14.11 14.42 -2.44
N ASP A 78 13.79 14.50 -1.15
CA ASP A 78 14.62 15.18 -0.16
C ASP A 78 15.95 14.45 0.07
N VAL A 79 15.91 13.11 0.16
CA VAL A 79 17.10 12.25 0.36
C VAL A 79 18.00 12.21 -0.87
N LYS A 80 17.44 12.36 -2.09
CA LYS A 80 18.21 12.33 -3.35
C LYS A 80 19.42 13.27 -3.37
N ARG A 81 19.36 14.40 -2.65
CA ARG A 81 20.47 15.37 -2.56
C ARG A 81 21.68 14.86 -1.76
N TYR A 82 21.47 13.85 -0.93
CA TYR A 82 22.46 13.25 -0.04
C TYR A 82 22.76 11.80 -0.43
N MET A 83 22.34 11.36 -1.62
CA MET A 83 22.48 9.99 -2.05
C MET A 83 23.96 9.64 -2.25
N ASP A 84 24.43 8.65 -1.50
CA ASP A 84 25.72 7.99 -1.61
C ASP A 84 25.54 6.47 -1.41
N GLN A 85 26.64 5.71 -1.53
CA GLN A 85 26.58 4.25 -1.39
C GLN A 85 26.11 3.79 -0.01
N ASP A 86 26.41 4.55 1.05
CA ASP A 86 26.01 4.21 2.42
C ASP A 86 24.49 4.39 2.59
N ILE A 87 23.96 5.49 2.08
CA ILE A 87 22.53 5.81 2.10
C ILE A 87 21.73 4.82 1.24
N GLU A 88 22.25 4.46 0.07
CA GLU A 88 21.63 3.44 -0.79
C GLU A 88 21.55 2.09 -0.07
N ALA A 89 22.63 1.66 0.58
CA ALA A 89 22.67 0.42 1.35
C ALA A 89 21.69 0.41 2.54
N GLU A 90 21.41 1.57 3.14
CA GLU A 90 20.45 1.71 4.24
C GLU A 90 18.98 1.70 3.75
N ILE A 91 18.70 2.35 2.62
CA ILE A 91 17.33 2.49 2.09
C ILE A 91 16.86 1.23 1.37
N GLN A 92 17.76 0.57 0.63
CA GLN A 92 17.44 -0.61 -0.17
C GLN A 92 16.64 -1.69 0.60
N PRO A 93 17.08 -2.17 1.79
CA PRO A 93 16.32 -3.18 2.53
C PRO A 93 14.93 -2.69 2.98
N LEU A 94 14.78 -1.40 3.29
CA LEU A 94 13.50 -0.82 3.69
C LEU A 94 12.50 -0.80 2.52
N LEU A 95 12.96 -0.41 1.34
CA LEU A 95 12.13 -0.41 0.14
C LEU A 95 11.77 -1.82 -0.34
N THR A 96 12.73 -2.76 -0.29
CA THR A 96 12.46 -4.17 -0.59
C THR A 96 11.40 -4.75 0.34
N SER A 97 11.51 -4.49 1.66
CA SER A 97 10.51 -4.97 2.62
C SER A 97 9.12 -4.38 2.35
N LEU A 98 9.02 -3.10 2.03
CA LEU A 98 7.76 -2.47 1.64
C LEU A 98 7.18 -3.08 0.35
N GLN A 99 8.04 -3.35 -0.64
CA GLN A 99 7.64 -3.99 -1.90
C GLN A 99 7.06 -5.39 -1.65
N ASP A 100 7.69 -6.19 -0.80
CA ASP A 100 7.21 -7.53 -0.46
C ASP A 100 5.83 -7.49 0.21
N LYS A 101 5.62 -6.53 1.12
CA LYS A 101 4.32 -6.32 1.78
C LYS A 101 3.22 -5.92 0.80
N LEU A 102 3.53 -5.01 -0.13
CA LEU A 102 2.59 -4.59 -1.17
C LEU A 102 2.23 -5.74 -2.12
N ASN A 103 3.20 -6.59 -2.47
CA ASN A 103 2.97 -7.76 -3.30
C ASN A 103 2.04 -8.76 -2.60
N ARG A 104 2.27 -9.05 -1.32
CA ARG A 104 1.37 -9.90 -0.51
C ARG A 104 -0.05 -9.32 -0.46
N ASN A 105 -0.18 -8.03 -0.17
CA ASN A 105 -1.48 -7.36 -0.11
C ASN A 105 -2.25 -7.43 -1.44
N SER A 106 -1.54 -7.25 -2.56
CA SER A 106 -2.12 -7.32 -3.90
C SER A 106 -2.62 -8.73 -4.23
N GLU A 107 -1.90 -9.77 -3.81
CA GLU A 107 -2.33 -11.15 -4.01
C GLU A 107 -3.56 -11.49 -3.17
N LEU A 108 -3.63 -11.05 -1.92
CA LEU A 108 -4.83 -11.21 -1.08
C LEU A 108 -6.04 -10.55 -1.74
N LEU A 109 -5.91 -9.29 -2.16
CA LEU A 109 -6.98 -8.58 -2.87
C LEU A 109 -7.43 -9.32 -4.13
N ARG A 110 -6.49 -9.90 -4.89
CA ARG A 110 -6.81 -10.70 -6.09
C ARG A 110 -7.67 -11.91 -5.73
N ILE A 111 -7.31 -12.65 -4.69
CA ILE A 111 -8.06 -13.83 -4.21
C ILE A 111 -9.48 -13.42 -3.78
N HIS A 112 -9.62 -12.34 -2.99
CA HIS A 112 -10.94 -11.88 -2.55
C HIS A 112 -11.82 -11.42 -3.73
N LEU A 113 -11.25 -10.71 -4.70
CA LEU A 113 -11.98 -10.28 -5.90
C LEU A 113 -12.42 -11.46 -6.77
N GLU A 114 -11.60 -12.51 -6.86
CA GLU A 114 -11.95 -13.75 -7.56
C GLU A 114 -13.12 -14.46 -6.86
N ALA A 115 -13.08 -14.59 -5.53
CA ALA A 115 -14.18 -15.16 -4.75
C ALA A 115 -15.51 -14.39 -4.93
N VAL A 116 -15.47 -13.06 -4.98
CA VAL A 116 -16.66 -12.23 -5.23
C VAL A 116 -17.20 -12.44 -6.65
N ARG A 117 -16.34 -12.61 -7.66
CA ARG A 117 -16.76 -12.91 -9.04
C ARG A 117 -17.44 -14.27 -9.13
N ASP A 118 -16.90 -15.27 -8.45
CA ASP A 118 -17.49 -16.61 -8.41
C ASP A 118 -18.84 -16.60 -7.70
N LEU A 119 -18.95 -15.88 -6.57
CA LEU A 119 -20.23 -15.66 -5.89
C LEU A 119 -21.24 -14.98 -6.83
N SER A 120 -20.84 -13.93 -7.53
CA SER A 120 -21.72 -13.24 -8.49
C SER A 120 -22.16 -14.16 -9.63
N ARG A 121 -21.31 -15.07 -10.09
CA ARG A 121 -21.66 -16.06 -11.11
C ARG A 121 -22.70 -17.04 -10.57
N ILE A 122 -22.50 -17.55 -9.35
CA ILE A 122 -23.45 -18.44 -8.68
C ILE A 122 -24.81 -17.74 -8.49
N MET A 123 -24.82 -16.49 -8.04
CA MET A 123 -26.05 -15.70 -7.89
C MET A 123 -26.77 -15.47 -9.22
N GLN A 124 -26.04 -15.18 -10.30
CA GLN A 124 -26.64 -15.06 -11.64
C GLN A 124 -27.24 -16.39 -12.13
N VAL A 125 -26.58 -17.51 -11.86
CA VAL A 125 -27.10 -18.85 -12.21
C VAL A 125 -28.36 -19.17 -11.40
N ALA A 126 -28.35 -18.90 -10.09
CA ALA A 126 -29.50 -19.12 -9.22
C ALA A 126 -30.70 -18.24 -9.60
N ALA A 127 -30.48 -16.94 -9.87
CA ALA A 127 -31.52 -16.04 -10.32
C ALA A 127 -32.13 -16.47 -11.67
N ARG A 128 -31.28 -16.91 -12.62
CA ARG A 128 -31.76 -17.47 -13.89
C ARG A 128 -32.53 -18.78 -13.69
N ALA A 129 -32.09 -19.63 -12.77
CA ALA A 129 -32.80 -20.87 -12.45
C ALA A 129 -34.21 -20.58 -11.90
N GLU A 130 -34.34 -19.57 -11.04
CA GLU A 130 -35.62 -19.10 -10.47
C GLU A 130 -36.53 -18.47 -11.55
N GLU A 131 -35.97 -17.74 -12.52
CA GLU A 131 -36.70 -17.24 -13.69
C GLU A 131 -37.14 -18.36 -14.65
N THR A 132 -36.43 -19.49 -14.68
CA THR A 132 -36.74 -20.65 -15.54
C THR A 132 -37.61 -21.73 -14.88
N ASP A 133 -37.87 -21.68 -13.57
CA ASP A 133 -38.70 -22.67 -12.86
C ASP A 133 -40.21 -22.35 -12.86
N GLY A 134 -40.64 -21.39 -13.67
CA GLY A 134 -42.06 -21.08 -13.91
C GLY A 134 -42.86 -22.15 -14.68
N THR A 135 -42.45 -23.43 -14.67
CA THR A 135 -43.04 -24.47 -15.53
C THR A 135 -43.39 -25.79 -14.83
N TYR A 136 -43.69 -25.76 -13.53
CA TYR A 136 -44.49 -26.82 -12.89
C TYR A 136 -45.86 -26.27 -12.51
N ASP A 137 -46.67 -25.95 -13.52
CA ASP A 137 -48.12 -25.95 -13.38
C ASP A 137 -48.60 -27.38 -13.68
N PRO A 138 -49.06 -28.16 -12.69
CA PRO A 138 -49.53 -29.53 -12.90
C PRO A 138 -50.92 -29.52 -13.54
N VAL A 139 -51.03 -28.99 -14.77
CA VAL A 139 -52.21 -29.16 -15.64
C VAL A 139 -52.12 -30.52 -16.33
N LEU A 140 -51.93 -31.58 -15.56
CA LEU A 140 -52.10 -32.98 -16.00
C LEU A 140 -52.63 -33.89 -14.88
N VAL A 141 -53.62 -33.42 -14.11
CA VAL A 141 -54.43 -34.30 -13.26
C VAL A 141 -55.92 -34.02 -13.45
N ASN A 142 -56.45 -34.14 -14.67
CA ASN A 142 -57.78 -34.72 -14.87
C ASN A 142 -58.07 -35.02 -16.36
N ALA A 143 -57.56 -36.13 -16.88
CA ALA A 143 -58.05 -36.70 -18.13
C ALA A 143 -58.04 -38.23 -18.05
N GLY A 144 -58.92 -38.77 -17.20
CA GLY A 144 -59.01 -40.22 -17.03
C GLY A 144 -60.14 -40.67 -16.12
N ARG A 145 -61.37 -40.71 -16.68
CA ARG A 145 -62.55 -41.51 -16.26
C ARG A 145 -63.17 -41.18 -14.89
N PHE A 146 -64.50 -40.94 -14.87
CA PHE A 146 -65.48 -41.92 -14.37
C PHE A 146 -66.92 -41.45 -14.69
N LYS A 147 -67.62 -42.30 -15.46
CA LYS A 147 -69.07 -42.42 -15.73
C LYS A 147 -69.78 -41.40 -16.61
#